data_AF-A0A157RLP8-F1
#
_entry.id   AF-A0A157RLP8-F1
#
_cell.length_a   1.000
_cell.length_b   1.000
_cell.length_c   1.000
_cell.angle_alpha   90.00
_cell.angle_beta   90.00
_cell.angle_gamma   90.00
#
_symmetry.space_group_name_H-M   'P 1'
#
loop_
_entity.id
_entity.type
_entity.pdbx_description
1 polymer ?
#
loop_
_entity_poly.entity_id
_entity_poly.type
_entity_poly.pdbx_seq_one_letter_code
_entity_poly.pdbx_strand_id
1 'polypeptide(L)'
;MATTYPTRQTLQDASQDAESLGKLLNDPVGAPNVNRAGNDLKNVATWYMEVLDSATSGGNQEIYTTYTQMLADTGQPVPTIGRVLSDPAPERRGFYSWNGPGGGGWVWLEPQPANQGDVDQLASDLAAKADQTALDATAAVADGALVAADAVERRTQGVAFRSSTSADEYGHVVTTVNGRALYGVRRSDNFLTTPKGVRAPVLDGDAVQIGAQRIVTTAPGATYLDGLVTNNGRLLWGYHSGMRTLVVDGIPLSMQRGMLSGDCYYVGDSILQYGIAFSGPNANGTSYAPCLSDQSWPGWALLYSNGRVQYAGQNAVAGYTADQVGRNCIPAALAAKPTFCVVSCGRNDVLQGLDVDLVTIPAFESIFRRLRQAGIIPVLCTMSAQGNGGFDTRRIAEHRINNYLRAYARRYGYPLVDMHRVTVDPATGDWRSGYSQDASHPNAAGARAMGAEFARVMGDWISPTEPIHADEQLAVGLSANVVPNALFLTASGGEADGWMADIAGDVAIETDPAVVGNVWRLGQAGETQRSLTVAVTSGASYTLGFYASVGNPALAQVYALRGGPTSTIHLGGLRRWSTPIDGMRYFSYEFTVTGGSTSATIVLHSNAADLRVAQLGIFQRVIR
;
A
#
# COMPACT_ATOMS: atom_id res chain seq x y z
N MET A 1 -31.47 -12.24 6.75
CA MET A 1 -30.80 -13.44 7.32
C MET A 1 -29.68 -12.92 8.19
N ALA A 2 -29.75 -13.13 9.51
CA ALA A 2 -28.74 -12.65 10.44
C ALA A 2 -27.50 -13.55 10.34
N THR A 3 -26.38 -12.98 9.90
CA THR A 3 -25.10 -13.68 9.84
C THR A 3 -24.41 -13.49 11.19
N THR A 4 -24.53 -14.50 12.05
CA THR A 4 -23.84 -14.53 13.34
C THR A 4 -22.36 -14.79 13.09
N TYR A 5 -21.48 -13.87 13.46
CA TYR A 5 -20.04 -14.07 13.34
C TYR A 5 -19.56 -15.10 14.38
N PRO A 6 -18.63 -16.00 14.01
CA PRO A 6 -18.04 -16.95 14.93
C PRO A 6 -17.34 -16.21 16.08
N THR A 7 -17.47 -16.74 17.29
CA THR A 7 -16.87 -16.12 18.48
C THR A 7 -15.35 -16.23 18.43
N ARG A 8 -14.64 -15.39 19.20
CA ARG A 8 -13.17 -15.49 19.33
C ARG A 8 -12.72 -16.90 19.74
N GLN A 9 -13.48 -17.54 20.62
CA GLN A 9 -13.22 -18.93 21.00
C GLN A 9 -13.37 -19.86 19.79
N THR A 10 -14.42 -19.70 18.99
CA THR A 10 -14.62 -20.47 17.74
C THR A 10 -13.48 -20.31 16.74
N LEU A 11 -12.89 -19.12 16.62
CA LEU A 11 -11.75 -18.87 15.73
C LEU A 11 -10.44 -19.48 16.28
N GLN A 12 -10.23 -19.44 17.60
CA GLN A 12 -9.09 -20.07 18.24
C GLN A 12 -9.18 -21.60 18.17
N ASP A 13 -10.37 -22.14 18.41
CA ASP A 13 -10.67 -23.56 18.24
C ASP A 13 -10.42 -23.98 16.79
N ALA A 14 -10.87 -23.18 15.81
CA ALA A 14 -10.64 -23.47 14.38
C ALA A 14 -9.14 -23.43 14.00
N SER A 15 -8.35 -22.54 14.60
CA SER A 15 -6.90 -22.47 14.36
C SER A 15 -6.16 -23.66 14.95
N GLN A 16 -6.53 -24.08 16.16
CA GLN A 16 -5.95 -25.27 16.81
C GLN A 16 -6.36 -26.56 16.08
N ASP A 17 -7.60 -26.63 15.60
CA ASP A 17 -8.07 -27.74 14.78
C ASP A 17 -7.34 -27.76 13.41
N ALA A 18 -7.04 -26.60 12.82
CA ALA A 18 -6.28 -26.50 11.57
C ALA A 18 -4.81 -26.94 11.73
N GLU A 19 -4.15 -26.58 12.84
CA GLU A 19 -2.81 -27.07 13.16
C GLU A 19 -2.81 -28.58 13.40
N SER A 20 -3.82 -29.09 14.13
CA SER A 20 -4.01 -30.52 14.35
C SER A 20 -4.27 -31.28 13.05
N LEU A 21 -4.96 -30.66 12.09
CA LEU A 21 -5.20 -31.22 10.76
C LEU A 21 -3.93 -31.20 9.90
N GLY A 22 -3.12 -30.15 10.01
CA GLY A 22 -1.82 -30.06 9.34
C GLY A 22 -0.86 -31.14 9.82
N LYS A 23 -0.78 -31.36 11.14
CA LYS A 23 0.02 -32.43 11.75
C LYS A 23 -0.53 -33.83 11.46
N LEU A 24 -1.86 -33.98 11.44
CA LEU A 24 -2.52 -35.23 11.04
C LEU A 24 -2.07 -35.69 9.65
N LEU A 25 -1.87 -34.77 8.71
CA LEU A 25 -1.54 -35.10 7.31
C LEU A 25 -0.05 -35.24 7.03
N ASN A 26 0.81 -34.45 7.70
CA ASN A 26 2.20 -34.27 7.26
C ASN A 26 3.26 -34.75 8.26
N ASP A 27 2.93 -34.98 9.52
CA ASP A 27 3.94 -35.32 10.54
C ASP A 27 4.42 -36.79 10.43
N PRO A 28 5.67 -37.07 10.82
CA PRO A 28 6.24 -38.41 10.77
C PRO A 28 5.55 -39.37 11.76
N VAL A 29 5.73 -40.68 11.54
CA VAL A 29 5.18 -41.75 12.39
C VAL A 29 5.55 -41.53 13.86
N GLY A 30 4.56 -41.57 14.74
CA GLY A 30 4.74 -41.42 16.20
C GLY A 30 4.87 -39.99 16.70
N ALA A 31 4.77 -38.97 15.84
CA ALA A 31 4.73 -37.59 16.27
C ALA A 31 3.42 -37.27 17.04
N PRO A 32 3.49 -36.62 18.22
CA PRO A 32 2.30 -36.23 18.98
C PRO A 32 1.47 -35.18 18.24
N ASN A 33 0.17 -35.41 18.11
CA ASN A 33 -0.80 -34.52 17.51
C ASN A 33 -1.99 -34.34 18.45
N VAL A 34 -1.76 -33.55 19.49
CA VAL A 34 -2.72 -33.32 20.58
C VAL A 34 -3.82 -32.37 20.13
N ASN A 35 -5.06 -32.84 20.07
CA ASN A 35 -6.21 -32.01 19.77
C ASN A 35 -6.63 -31.13 20.97
N ARG A 36 -7.62 -30.27 20.75
CA ARG A 36 -8.17 -29.37 21.79
C ARG A 36 -8.68 -30.06 23.06
N ALA A 37 -8.96 -31.37 23.03
CA ALA A 37 -9.38 -32.15 24.19
C ALA A 37 -8.19 -32.76 24.97
N GLY A 38 -6.96 -32.44 24.58
CA GLY A 38 -5.75 -33.04 25.16
C GLY A 38 -5.49 -34.46 24.68
N ASN A 39 -6.24 -34.94 23.68
CA ASN A 39 -6.08 -36.29 23.15
C ASN A 39 -5.08 -36.27 22.01
N ASP A 40 -4.08 -37.13 22.09
CA ASP A 40 -3.16 -37.37 20.98
C ASP A 40 -3.87 -38.13 19.85
N LEU A 41 -4.15 -37.42 18.76
CA LEU A 41 -4.75 -37.95 17.55
C LEU A 41 -3.65 -38.48 16.64
N LYS A 42 -3.49 -39.80 16.61
CA LYS A 42 -2.52 -40.46 15.72
C LYS A 42 -2.59 -39.89 14.28
N ASN A 43 -1.45 -39.44 13.77
CA ASN A 43 -1.36 -38.91 12.41
C ASN A 43 -1.59 -40.02 11.35
N VAL A 44 -1.86 -39.62 10.10
CA VAL A 44 -2.17 -40.55 8.99
C VAL A 44 -1.01 -41.52 8.76
N ALA A 45 0.24 -41.09 8.88
CA ALA A 45 1.40 -41.96 8.75
C ALA A 45 1.43 -43.04 9.85
N THR A 46 1.06 -42.67 11.08
CA THR A 46 0.96 -43.59 12.23
C THR A 46 -0.21 -44.56 12.05
N TRP A 47 -1.38 -44.08 11.63
CA TRP A 47 -2.52 -44.95 11.28
C TRP A 47 -2.17 -45.92 10.16
N TYR A 48 -1.50 -45.43 9.11
CA TYR A 48 -1.07 -46.26 7.99
C TYR A 48 -0.10 -47.34 8.44
N MET A 49 0.87 -47.00 9.28
CA MET A 49 1.81 -47.97 9.86
C MET A 49 1.14 -48.95 10.81
N GLU A 50 0.19 -48.52 11.65
CA GLU A 50 -0.55 -49.44 12.54
C GLU A 50 -1.51 -50.34 11.78
N VAL A 51 -2.10 -49.87 10.68
CA VAL A 51 -2.92 -50.68 9.77
C VAL A 51 -2.02 -51.65 9.00
N LEU A 52 -0.83 -51.24 8.56
CA LEU A 52 0.19 -52.11 7.98
C LEU A 52 0.69 -53.15 9.00
N ASP A 53 0.96 -52.74 10.23
CA ASP A 53 1.39 -53.61 11.32
C ASP A 53 0.25 -54.54 11.73
N SER A 54 -1.01 -54.09 11.74
CA SER A 54 -2.19 -54.95 12.00
C SER A 54 -2.48 -55.90 10.84
N ALA A 55 -2.24 -55.48 9.59
CA ALA A 55 -2.34 -56.33 8.42
C ALA A 55 -1.21 -57.37 8.34
N THR A 56 -0.01 -57.01 8.78
CA THR A 56 1.17 -57.90 8.83
C THR A 56 1.20 -58.79 10.09
N SER A 57 0.63 -58.34 11.22
CA SER A 57 0.52 -59.15 12.45
C SER A 57 -0.77 -59.97 12.54
N GLY A 58 -1.81 -59.60 11.79
CA GLY A 58 -3.10 -60.30 11.75
C GLY A 58 -3.29 -61.27 10.58
N GLY A 59 -2.43 -61.23 9.56
CA GLY A 59 -2.41 -62.19 8.45
C GLY A 59 -1.00 -62.73 8.25
N ASN A 60 -0.85 -64.04 8.03
CA ASN A 60 0.41 -64.66 7.62
C ASN A 60 0.94 -63.93 6.37
N GLN A 61 1.76 -62.89 6.54
CA GLN A 61 2.38 -62.19 5.44
C GLN A 61 3.82 -62.65 5.28
N GLU A 62 4.12 -63.24 4.14
CA GLU A 62 5.46 -63.69 3.80
C GLU A 62 6.18 -62.63 2.99
N ILE A 63 7.46 -62.40 3.31
CA ILE A 63 8.30 -61.42 2.63
C ILE A 63 9.31 -62.17 1.77
N TYR A 64 9.28 -61.89 0.47
CA TYR A 64 10.17 -62.49 -0.50
C TYR A 64 11.13 -61.43 -1.06
N THR A 65 12.39 -61.81 -1.28
CA THR A 65 13.35 -60.90 -1.89
C THR A 65 13.09 -60.78 -3.39
N THR A 66 12.69 -61.87 -4.05
CA THR A 66 12.39 -61.92 -5.48
C THR A 66 11.06 -62.61 -5.77
N TYR A 67 10.46 -62.31 -6.92
CA TYR A 67 9.24 -62.93 -7.40
C TYR A 67 9.42 -64.44 -7.62
N THR A 68 10.60 -64.86 -8.08
CA THR A 68 10.94 -66.28 -8.24
C THR A 68 10.92 -67.03 -6.90
N GLN A 69 11.45 -66.42 -5.83
CA GLN A 69 11.37 -67.02 -4.49
C GLN A 69 9.93 -67.16 -4.01
N MET A 70 9.10 -66.13 -4.23
CA MET A 70 7.68 -66.20 -3.90
C MET A 70 6.98 -67.31 -4.67
N LEU A 71 7.18 -67.42 -5.99
CA LEU A 71 6.57 -68.47 -6.80
C LEU A 71 7.00 -69.89 -6.40
N ALA A 72 8.21 -70.05 -5.87
CA ALA A 72 8.71 -71.33 -5.38
C ALA A 72 8.09 -71.72 -4.03
N ASP A 73 7.57 -70.75 -3.28
CA ASP A 73 6.89 -71.00 -2.02
C ASP A 73 5.40 -71.31 -2.25
N THR A 74 5.12 -72.60 -2.41
CA THR A 74 3.78 -73.13 -2.63
C THR A 74 3.17 -73.76 -1.38
N GLY A 75 3.84 -73.67 -0.22
CA GLY A 75 3.46 -74.33 1.02
C GLY A 75 2.50 -73.54 1.91
N GLN A 76 2.07 -72.37 1.45
CA GLN A 76 1.40 -71.38 2.28
C GLN A 76 -0.09 -71.73 2.53
N PRO A 77 -0.64 -71.45 3.73
CA PRO A 77 -2.06 -71.58 4.00
C PRO A 77 -2.87 -70.55 3.19
N VAL A 78 -4.16 -70.82 2.92
CA VAL A 78 -5.02 -69.87 2.19
C VAL A 78 -5.91 -69.09 3.16
N PRO A 79 -6.04 -67.76 3.03
CA PRO A 79 -5.22 -66.86 2.19
C PRO A 79 -3.91 -66.43 2.91
N THR A 80 -2.79 -66.40 2.19
CA THR A 80 -1.52 -65.79 2.65
C THR A 80 -1.19 -64.63 1.73
N ILE A 81 -0.72 -63.51 2.29
CA ILE A 81 -0.26 -62.37 1.50
C ILE A 81 1.26 -62.43 1.36
N GLY A 82 1.78 -62.25 0.15
CA GLY A 82 3.19 -62.28 -0.16
C GLY A 82 3.64 -60.90 -0.62
N ARG A 83 4.76 -60.39 -0.12
CA ARG A 83 5.34 -59.14 -0.60
C ARG A 83 6.72 -59.37 -1.20
N VAL A 84 6.88 -58.99 -2.46
CA VAL A 84 8.18 -59.04 -3.15
C VAL A 84 8.86 -57.67 -3.06
N LEU A 85 10.03 -57.59 -2.42
CA LEU A 85 10.70 -56.31 -2.16
C LEU A 85 11.68 -55.87 -3.26
N SER A 86 12.48 -56.80 -3.78
CA SER A 86 13.72 -56.46 -4.48
C SER A 86 13.92 -57.23 -5.78
N ASP A 87 12.84 -57.61 -6.47
CA ASP A 87 12.96 -58.29 -7.77
C ASP A 87 13.67 -57.40 -8.81
N PRO A 88 14.57 -57.93 -9.66
CA PRO A 88 15.19 -57.14 -10.72
C PRO A 88 14.18 -56.46 -11.66
N ALA A 89 13.00 -57.06 -11.85
CA ALA A 89 11.89 -56.50 -12.62
C ALA A 89 10.97 -55.67 -11.68
N PRO A 90 10.96 -54.32 -11.78
CA PRO A 90 10.22 -53.46 -10.85
C PRO A 90 8.71 -53.75 -10.82
N GLU A 91 8.14 -54.15 -11.96
CA GLU A 91 6.72 -54.49 -12.10
C GLU A 91 6.30 -55.75 -11.31
N ARG A 92 7.27 -56.49 -10.76
CA ARG A 92 7.04 -57.67 -9.92
C ARG A 92 7.24 -57.40 -8.44
N ARG A 93 7.58 -56.16 -8.07
CA ARG A 93 7.71 -55.73 -6.68
C ARG A 93 6.36 -55.27 -6.20
N GLY A 94 5.79 -55.98 -5.23
CA GLY A 94 4.44 -55.69 -4.79
C GLY A 94 3.82 -56.80 -3.97
N PHE A 95 2.53 -56.65 -3.69
CA PHE A 95 1.74 -57.59 -2.95
C PHE A 95 1.05 -58.61 -3.86
N TYR A 96 1.03 -59.85 -3.39
CA TYR A 96 0.39 -61.00 -4.02
C TYR A 96 -0.45 -61.74 -2.98
N SER A 97 -1.49 -62.44 -3.40
CA SER A 97 -2.30 -63.34 -2.58
C SER A 97 -2.12 -64.78 -3.03
N TRP A 98 -1.87 -65.68 -2.09
CA TRP A 98 -1.82 -67.12 -2.33
C TRP A 98 -3.24 -67.73 -2.29
N ASN A 99 -3.64 -68.40 -3.37
CA ASN A 99 -5.00 -68.93 -3.53
C ASN A 99 -5.10 -70.48 -3.41
N GLY A 100 -4.01 -71.18 -3.09
CA GLY A 100 -4.00 -72.59 -2.67
C GLY A 100 -3.58 -73.64 -3.71
N PRO A 101 -3.33 -74.89 -3.26
CA PRO A 101 -2.94 -75.98 -4.15
C PRO A 101 -4.12 -76.48 -5.01
N GLY A 102 -3.90 -76.59 -6.32
CA GLY A 102 -4.94 -76.97 -7.30
C GLY A 102 -5.01 -76.09 -8.57
N GLY A 103 -4.06 -75.16 -8.75
CA GLY A 103 -3.95 -74.30 -9.92
C GLY A 103 -4.06 -72.79 -9.63
N GLY A 104 -4.25 -72.40 -8.37
CA GLY A 104 -4.29 -70.99 -7.94
C GLY A 104 -3.02 -70.58 -7.20
N GLY A 105 -1.93 -70.31 -7.94
CA GLY A 105 -0.69 -69.78 -7.37
C GLY A 105 -0.83 -68.35 -6.81
N TRP A 106 0.30 -67.67 -6.61
CA TRP A 106 0.32 -66.26 -6.22
C TRP A 106 -0.32 -65.35 -7.28
N VAL A 107 -1.30 -64.55 -6.87
CA VAL A 107 -2.02 -63.58 -7.73
C VAL A 107 -1.72 -62.16 -7.28
N TRP A 108 -1.39 -61.27 -8.21
CA TRP A 108 -1.13 -59.85 -7.92
C TRP A 108 -2.36 -59.16 -7.33
N LEU A 109 -2.16 -58.36 -6.28
CA LEU A 109 -3.23 -57.59 -5.64
C LEU A 109 -3.25 -56.15 -6.16
N GLU A 110 -4.43 -55.59 -6.41
CA GLU A 110 -4.61 -54.15 -6.60
C GLU A 110 -5.42 -53.59 -5.43
N PRO A 111 -5.07 -52.42 -4.86
CA PRO A 111 -3.99 -51.50 -5.26
C PRO A 111 -2.60 -51.81 -4.66
N GLN A 112 -1.53 -51.41 -5.37
CA GLN A 112 -0.14 -51.50 -4.91
C GLN A 112 0.30 -50.19 -4.23
N PRO A 113 1.28 -50.20 -3.31
CA PRO A 113 1.90 -48.98 -2.80
C PRO A 113 2.60 -48.23 -3.93
N ALA A 114 2.60 -46.89 -3.84
CA ALA A 114 3.40 -46.05 -4.71
C ALA A 114 4.87 -46.50 -4.67
N ASN A 115 5.43 -46.80 -5.84
CA ASN A 115 6.85 -47.14 -5.95
C ASN A 115 7.69 -45.85 -6.01
N GLN A 116 9.02 -45.97 -5.90
CA GLN A 116 9.91 -44.81 -5.94
C GLN A 116 9.75 -43.97 -7.22
N GLY A 117 9.45 -44.61 -8.35
CA GLY A 117 9.16 -43.91 -9.61
C GLY A 117 7.88 -43.07 -9.56
N ASP A 118 6.84 -43.55 -8.87
CA ASP A 118 5.61 -42.76 -8.65
C ASP A 118 5.88 -41.54 -7.76
N VAL A 119 6.75 -41.69 -6.76
CA VAL A 119 7.20 -40.60 -5.87
C VAL A 119 8.06 -39.59 -6.63
N ASP A 120 9.00 -40.06 -7.45
CA ASP A 120 9.87 -39.21 -8.28
C ASP A 120 9.06 -38.45 -9.33
N GLN A 121 8.06 -39.09 -9.94
CA GLN A 121 7.13 -38.44 -10.86
C GLN A 121 6.31 -37.36 -10.16
N LEU A 122 5.78 -37.65 -8.97
CA LEU A 122 5.04 -36.66 -8.20
C LEU A 122 5.92 -35.47 -7.79
N ALA A 123 7.16 -35.71 -7.40
CA ALA A 123 8.13 -34.65 -7.08
C ALA A 123 8.46 -33.79 -8.32
N SER A 124 8.62 -34.41 -9.48
CA SER A 124 8.82 -33.72 -10.76
C SER A 124 7.60 -32.86 -11.13
N ASP A 125 6.39 -33.40 -10.99
CA ASP A 125 5.15 -32.68 -11.26
C ASP A 125 4.97 -31.48 -10.32
N LEU A 126 5.37 -31.62 -9.05
CA LEU A 126 5.32 -30.55 -8.06
C LEU A 126 6.31 -29.43 -8.38
N ALA A 127 7.53 -29.76 -8.80
CA ALA A 127 8.55 -28.80 -9.23
C ALA A 127 8.09 -28.02 -10.48
N ALA A 128 7.56 -28.72 -11.49
CA ALA A 128 7.02 -28.08 -12.70
C ALA A 128 5.86 -27.12 -12.38
N LYS A 129 5.02 -27.45 -11.39
CA LYS A 129 3.91 -26.60 -10.96
C LYS A 129 4.36 -25.38 -10.16
N ALA A 130 5.44 -25.49 -9.39
CA ALA A 130 6.05 -24.37 -8.69
C ALA A 130 6.65 -23.35 -9.69
N ASP A 131 7.35 -23.84 -10.71
CA ASP A 131 7.91 -22.99 -11.78
C ASP A 131 6.81 -22.27 -12.58
N GLN A 132 5.71 -22.98 -12.90
CA GLN A 132 4.55 -22.37 -13.56
C GLN A 132 3.91 -21.27 -12.70
N THR A 133 3.81 -21.47 -11.38
CA THR A 133 3.24 -20.47 -10.47
C THR A 133 4.11 -19.20 -10.40
N ALA A 134 5.44 -19.33 -10.43
CA ALA A 134 6.37 -18.20 -10.48
C ALA A 134 6.28 -17.42 -11.81
N LEU A 135 6.13 -18.14 -12.93
CA LEU A 135 5.90 -17.55 -14.25
C LEU A 135 4.56 -16.79 -14.31
N ASP A 136 3.48 -17.37 -13.80
CA ASP A 136 2.16 -16.75 -13.77
C ASP A 136 2.15 -15.48 -12.89
N ALA A 137 2.85 -15.48 -11.76
CA ALA A 137 3.02 -14.31 -10.90
C ALA A 137 3.78 -13.18 -11.60
N THR A 138 4.85 -13.52 -12.33
CA THR A 138 5.64 -12.55 -13.10
C THR A 138 4.83 -11.96 -14.26
N ALA A 139 4.05 -12.79 -14.96
CA ALA A 139 3.14 -12.37 -16.02
C ALA A 139 2.04 -11.44 -15.49
N ALA A 140 1.46 -11.72 -14.33
CA ALA A 140 0.45 -10.87 -13.70
C ALA A 140 1.01 -9.48 -13.31
N VAL A 141 2.26 -9.41 -12.83
CA VAL A 141 2.95 -8.13 -12.56
C VAL A 141 3.21 -7.37 -13.86
N ALA A 142 3.65 -8.05 -14.93
CA ALA A 142 3.89 -7.45 -16.23
C ALA A 142 2.59 -6.93 -16.88
N ASP A 143 1.51 -7.71 -16.85
CA ASP A 143 0.18 -7.30 -17.33
C ASP A 143 -0.37 -6.14 -16.49
N GLY A 144 -0.19 -6.16 -15.17
CA GLY A 144 -0.55 -5.03 -14.30
C GLY A 144 0.21 -3.76 -14.65
N ALA A 145 1.51 -3.87 -14.96
CA ALA A 145 2.35 -2.76 -15.40
C ALA A 145 1.95 -2.25 -16.80
N LEU A 146 1.61 -3.15 -17.73
CA LEU A 146 1.12 -2.81 -19.07
C LEU A 146 -0.25 -2.14 -19.01
N VAL A 147 -1.19 -2.63 -18.21
CA VAL A 147 -2.50 -2.01 -18.00
C VAL A 147 -2.36 -0.64 -17.34
N ALA A 148 -1.44 -0.49 -16.38
CA ALA A 148 -1.14 0.80 -15.77
C ALA A 148 -0.50 1.76 -16.78
N ALA A 149 0.45 1.30 -17.60
CA ALA A 149 1.07 2.07 -18.66
C ALA A 149 0.03 2.50 -19.71
N ASP A 150 -0.85 1.60 -20.15
CA ASP A 150 -1.98 1.87 -21.03
C ASP A 150 -2.96 2.88 -20.43
N ALA A 151 -3.23 2.78 -19.12
CA ALA A 151 -4.10 3.71 -18.42
C ALA A 151 -3.44 5.10 -18.27
N VAL A 152 -2.12 5.18 -18.12
CA VAL A 152 -1.34 6.43 -18.15
C VAL A 152 -1.28 6.99 -19.58
N GLU A 153 -1.13 6.13 -20.58
CA GLU A 153 -1.13 6.51 -21.99
C GLU A 153 -2.50 7.05 -22.41
N ARG A 154 -3.59 6.38 -22.03
CA ARG A 154 -4.97 6.90 -22.21
C ARG A 154 -5.22 8.23 -21.47
N ARG A 155 -4.54 8.46 -20.34
CA ARG A 155 -4.60 9.73 -19.58
C ARG A 155 -3.78 10.86 -20.23
N THR A 156 -2.72 10.53 -20.96
CA THR A 156 -1.78 11.49 -21.58
C THR A 156 -2.05 11.73 -23.08
N GLN A 157 -2.75 10.83 -23.76
CA GLN A 157 -3.17 10.93 -25.17
C GLN A 157 -4.35 11.89 -25.42
N GLY A 158 -4.42 13.00 -24.69
CA GLY A 158 -5.54 13.94 -24.80
C GLY A 158 -5.60 14.67 -26.16
N VAL A 159 -4.46 14.83 -26.85
CA VAL A 159 -4.36 15.73 -27.99
C VAL A 159 -3.22 15.32 -28.94
N ALA A 160 -3.50 15.12 -30.22
CA ALA A 160 -2.50 14.96 -31.27
C ALA A 160 -2.42 16.22 -32.14
N PHE A 161 -1.22 16.79 -32.27
CA PHE A 161 -0.94 17.90 -33.17
C PHE A 161 -0.49 17.35 -34.51
N ARG A 162 -1.26 17.58 -35.58
CA ARG A 162 -0.83 17.30 -36.95
C ARG A 162 -0.57 18.61 -37.68
N SER A 163 0.68 18.83 -38.10
CA SER A 163 0.97 19.75 -39.18
C SER A 163 0.57 19.05 -40.47
N SER A 164 -0.39 19.59 -41.21
CA SER A 164 -0.76 18.98 -42.49
C SER A 164 0.31 19.24 -43.54
N THR A 165 0.51 18.26 -44.42
CA THR A 165 1.23 18.45 -45.68
C THR A 165 0.47 19.43 -46.58
N SER A 166 1.13 19.98 -47.61
CA SER A 166 0.66 21.09 -48.46
C SER A 166 -0.68 20.92 -49.20
N ALA A 167 -1.37 19.79 -49.05
CA ALA A 167 -2.63 19.47 -49.74
C ALA A 167 -3.90 19.61 -48.86
N ASP A 168 -3.80 19.74 -47.53
CA ASP A 168 -5.00 19.85 -46.67
C ASP A 168 -5.44 21.31 -46.47
N GLU A 169 -6.77 21.53 -46.49
CA GLU A 169 -7.43 22.84 -46.30
C GLU A 169 -7.04 23.54 -44.98
N TYR A 170 -6.55 22.78 -43.99
CA TYR A 170 -6.19 23.26 -42.66
C TYR A 170 -4.67 23.21 -42.46
N GLY A 171 -4.03 24.32 -42.07
CA GLY A 171 -2.59 24.42 -41.82
C GLY A 171 -2.14 23.76 -40.52
N HIS A 172 -3.00 23.81 -39.50
CA HIS A 172 -2.78 23.16 -38.21
C HIS A 172 -4.09 22.53 -37.76
N VAL A 173 -4.08 21.22 -37.46
CA VAL A 173 -5.24 20.52 -36.92
C VAL A 173 -4.86 19.88 -35.61
N VAL A 174 -5.69 20.14 -34.60
CA VAL A 174 -5.61 19.47 -33.31
C VAL A 174 -6.70 18.42 -33.29
N THR A 175 -6.32 17.15 -33.24
CA THR A 175 -7.25 16.03 -33.22
C THR A 175 -7.19 15.29 -31.89
N THR A 176 -8.26 14.59 -31.55
CA THR A 176 -8.16 13.46 -30.63
C THR A 176 -7.33 12.36 -31.30
N VAL A 177 -6.85 11.39 -30.51
CA VAL A 177 -6.15 10.21 -31.04
C VAL A 177 -6.99 9.35 -31.98
N ASN A 178 -8.32 9.45 -31.89
CA ASN A 178 -9.26 8.78 -32.80
C ASN A 178 -9.50 9.57 -34.11
N GLY A 179 -8.66 10.58 -34.42
CA GLY A 179 -8.76 11.38 -35.62
C GLY A 179 -9.92 12.40 -35.62
N ARG A 180 -10.61 12.58 -34.49
CA ARG A 180 -11.68 13.58 -34.39
C ARG A 180 -11.05 14.96 -34.24
N ALA A 181 -11.22 15.84 -35.22
CA ALA A 181 -10.78 17.23 -35.10
C ALA A 181 -11.42 17.87 -33.86
N LEU A 182 -10.61 18.50 -33.01
CA LEU A 182 -11.05 19.37 -31.91
C LEU A 182 -11.15 20.81 -32.40
N TYR A 183 -10.17 21.24 -33.20
CA TYR A 183 -10.21 22.43 -34.03
C TYR A 183 -9.16 22.37 -35.16
N GLY A 184 -9.37 23.12 -36.24
CA GLY A 184 -8.41 23.28 -37.33
C GLY A 184 -8.33 24.74 -37.79
N VAL A 185 -7.12 25.22 -38.09
CA VAL A 185 -6.88 26.53 -38.70
C VAL A 185 -6.85 26.37 -40.21
N ARG A 186 -7.84 26.94 -40.90
CA ARG A 186 -7.99 26.83 -42.35
C ARG A 186 -7.00 27.77 -43.05
N ARG A 187 -6.20 27.26 -44.01
CA ARG A 187 -5.13 28.04 -44.67
C ARG A 187 -5.65 29.18 -45.54
N SER A 188 -6.82 28.98 -46.15
CA SER A 188 -7.34 29.88 -47.19
C SER A 188 -7.82 31.21 -46.64
N ASP A 189 -8.28 31.25 -45.40
CA ASP A 189 -8.82 32.45 -44.75
C ASP A 189 -8.30 32.66 -43.34
N ASN A 190 -7.42 31.79 -42.85
CA ASN A 190 -6.94 31.82 -41.47
C ASN A 190 -8.11 31.73 -40.47
N PHE A 191 -9.11 30.86 -40.69
CA PHE A 191 -10.19 30.68 -39.72
C PHE A 191 -10.01 29.43 -38.86
N LEU A 192 -10.16 29.58 -37.55
CA LEU A 192 -10.34 28.45 -36.63
C LEU A 192 -11.74 27.87 -36.83
N THR A 193 -11.78 26.57 -37.11
CA THR A 193 -13.02 25.82 -37.34
C THR A 193 -13.12 24.71 -36.31
N THR A 194 -14.20 24.67 -35.54
CA THR A 194 -14.49 23.59 -34.57
C THR A 194 -15.58 22.64 -35.10
N PRO A 195 -15.70 21.40 -34.60
CA PRO A 195 -16.70 20.41 -35.06
C PRO A 195 -18.17 20.85 -34.97
N LYS A 196 -18.46 21.93 -34.25
CA LYS A 196 -19.80 22.50 -34.14
C LYS A 196 -20.06 23.66 -35.10
N GLY A 197 -19.19 23.86 -36.10
CA GLY A 197 -19.37 24.89 -37.13
C GLY A 197 -19.05 26.31 -36.67
N VAL A 198 -18.36 26.47 -35.54
CA VAL A 198 -17.90 27.80 -35.10
C VAL A 198 -16.73 28.22 -35.99
N ARG A 199 -16.92 29.31 -36.73
CA ARG A 199 -15.90 30.01 -37.55
C ARG A 199 -15.39 31.22 -36.77
N ALA A 200 -14.08 31.31 -36.56
CA ALA A 200 -13.44 32.50 -35.98
C ALA A 200 -12.18 32.88 -36.78
N PRO A 201 -11.94 34.17 -37.07
CA PRO A 201 -10.68 34.59 -37.69
C PRO A 201 -9.50 34.31 -36.72
N VAL A 202 -8.38 33.83 -37.24
CA VAL A 202 -7.09 33.79 -36.55
C VAL A 202 -6.55 35.21 -36.58
N LEU A 203 -6.42 35.80 -35.40
CA LEU A 203 -6.18 37.24 -35.24
C LEU A 203 -4.70 37.55 -35.15
N ASP A 204 -4.30 38.52 -35.97
CA ASP A 204 -3.27 39.51 -35.67
C ASP A 204 -4.01 40.71 -35.03
N GLY A 205 -4.02 40.82 -33.70
CA GLY A 205 -4.55 41.98 -32.96
C GLY A 205 -6.04 41.96 -32.52
N ASP A 206 -6.25 42.45 -31.29
CA ASP A 206 -7.47 42.86 -30.55
C ASP A 206 -8.79 42.07 -30.62
N ALA A 207 -9.33 41.82 -29.41
CA ALA A 207 -10.46 40.95 -29.05
C ALA A 207 -11.63 40.86 -30.05
N VAL A 208 -12.06 39.63 -30.38
CA VAL A 208 -13.22 39.34 -31.23
C VAL A 208 -14.37 38.73 -30.45
N GLN A 209 -15.59 39.23 -30.66
CA GLN A 209 -16.82 38.60 -30.18
C GLN A 209 -17.31 37.50 -31.13
N ILE A 210 -17.68 36.35 -30.58
CA ILE A 210 -18.28 35.20 -31.26
C ILE A 210 -19.62 34.89 -30.58
N GLY A 211 -20.72 35.44 -31.11
CA GLY A 211 -22.05 35.27 -30.51
C GLY A 211 -22.09 35.75 -29.05
N ALA A 212 -22.45 34.86 -28.12
CA ALA A 212 -22.43 35.13 -26.68
C ALA A 212 -21.06 34.85 -26.01
N GLN A 213 -19.96 34.79 -26.75
CA GLN A 213 -18.61 34.50 -26.26
C GLN A 213 -17.60 35.53 -26.79
N ARG A 214 -16.49 35.76 -26.08
CA ARG A 214 -15.49 36.79 -26.43
C ARG A 214 -14.09 36.17 -26.42
N ILE A 215 -13.40 36.18 -27.56
CA ILE A 215 -11.97 35.90 -27.60
C ILE A 215 -11.25 37.18 -27.21
N VAL A 216 -10.40 37.15 -26.18
CA VAL A 216 -9.62 38.32 -25.78
C VAL A 216 -8.15 38.01 -26.08
N THR A 217 -7.62 38.67 -27.10
CA THR A 217 -6.18 38.72 -27.33
C THR A 217 -5.57 39.73 -26.34
N THR A 218 -4.55 39.23 -25.66
CA THR A 218 -3.52 39.87 -24.83
C THR A 218 -3.40 41.39 -24.91
N ALA A 219 -4.07 42.08 -23.99
CA ALA A 219 -3.53 43.35 -23.51
C ALA A 219 -2.22 43.09 -22.74
N PRO A 220 -1.22 43.99 -22.81
CA PRO A 220 -0.04 43.94 -21.94
C PRO A 220 -0.47 43.80 -20.47
N GLY A 221 -0.01 42.73 -19.80
CA GLY A 221 -0.39 42.42 -18.41
C GLY A 221 -1.56 41.44 -18.23
N ALA A 222 -2.11 40.88 -19.31
CA ALA A 222 -3.15 39.85 -19.21
C ALA A 222 -2.64 38.55 -18.52
N THR A 223 -3.46 38.02 -17.60
CA THR A 223 -3.18 36.75 -16.89
C THR A 223 -3.15 35.54 -17.84
N TYR A 224 -3.95 35.58 -18.91
CA TYR A 224 -4.02 34.53 -19.92
C TYR A 224 -3.64 35.11 -21.28
N LEU A 225 -2.55 34.60 -21.83
CA LEU A 225 -2.19 34.80 -23.22
C LEU A 225 -3.11 33.96 -24.11
N ASP A 226 -3.55 34.53 -25.22
CA ASP A 226 -4.42 33.87 -26.20
C ASP A 226 -5.69 33.28 -25.59
N GLY A 227 -6.30 33.99 -24.63
CA GLY A 227 -7.46 33.51 -23.87
C GLY A 227 -8.78 33.51 -24.67
N LEU A 228 -9.40 32.34 -24.79
CA LEU A 228 -10.80 32.17 -25.17
C LEU A 228 -11.67 32.26 -23.91
N VAL A 229 -12.52 33.27 -23.80
CA VAL A 229 -13.48 33.42 -22.69
C VAL A 229 -14.93 33.44 -23.18
N THR A 230 -15.86 33.04 -22.33
CA THR A 230 -17.29 33.26 -22.56
C THR A 230 -17.66 34.74 -22.30
N ASN A 231 -18.85 35.20 -22.68
CA ASN A 231 -19.25 36.60 -22.38
C ASN A 231 -19.38 36.91 -20.89
N ASN A 232 -19.56 35.90 -20.04
CA ASN A 232 -19.52 36.06 -18.58
C ASN A 232 -18.10 35.93 -18.01
N GLY A 233 -17.05 35.99 -18.83
CA GLY A 233 -15.66 36.01 -18.40
C GLY A 233 -15.07 34.66 -17.97
N ARG A 234 -15.75 33.54 -18.26
CA ARG A 234 -15.23 32.21 -17.96
C ARG A 234 -14.21 31.80 -19.03
N LEU A 235 -12.99 31.48 -18.61
CA LEU A 235 -11.94 30.95 -19.49
C LEU A 235 -12.29 29.54 -19.97
N LEU A 236 -12.37 29.38 -21.29
CA LEU A 236 -12.51 28.10 -21.98
C LEU A 236 -11.14 27.54 -22.39
N TRP A 237 -10.22 28.41 -22.80
CA TRP A 237 -8.86 28.04 -23.19
C TRP A 237 -7.93 29.23 -23.04
N GLY A 238 -6.66 29.04 -22.72
CA GLY A 238 -5.64 30.09 -22.77
C GLY A 238 -4.33 29.68 -22.12
N TYR A 239 -3.22 30.32 -22.50
CA TYR A 239 -1.92 30.09 -21.88
C TYR A 239 -1.73 31.02 -20.69
N HIS A 240 -1.64 30.50 -19.47
CA HIS A 240 -1.49 31.35 -18.31
C HIS A 240 -0.07 31.94 -18.23
N SER A 241 0.06 33.27 -18.35
CA SER A 241 1.35 33.97 -18.45
C SER A 241 2.26 33.77 -17.23
N GLY A 242 1.68 33.82 -16.02
CA GLY A 242 2.42 33.59 -14.77
C GLY A 242 2.76 32.13 -14.45
N MET A 243 1.95 31.16 -14.91
CA MET A 243 2.15 29.72 -14.61
C MET A 243 2.86 28.97 -15.72
N ARG A 244 2.95 29.54 -16.92
CA ARG A 244 3.52 28.92 -18.12
C ARG A 244 2.82 27.62 -18.54
N THR A 245 1.55 27.47 -18.19
CA THR A 245 0.73 26.27 -18.48
C THR A 245 -0.42 26.59 -19.43
N LEU A 246 -0.80 25.61 -20.24
CA LEU A 246 -2.03 25.67 -21.01
C LEU A 246 -3.20 25.44 -20.07
N VAL A 247 -4.25 26.26 -20.13
CA VAL A 247 -5.43 26.15 -19.28
C VAL A 247 -6.65 25.88 -20.16
N VAL A 248 -7.41 24.84 -19.84
CA VAL A 248 -8.67 24.47 -20.51
C VAL A 248 -9.79 24.48 -19.49
N ASP A 249 -10.87 25.20 -19.74
CA ASP A 249 -12.00 25.33 -18.81
C ASP A 249 -11.60 25.80 -17.39
N GLY A 250 -10.54 26.62 -17.31
CA GLY A 250 -9.95 27.07 -16.05
C GLY A 250 -9.14 25.99 -15.30
N ILE A 251 -8.79 24.89 -15.97
CA ILE A 251 -7.96 23.79 -15.47
C ILE A 251 -6.60 23.84 -16.18
N PRO A 252 -5.48 24.01 -15.47
CA PRO A 252 -4.16 23.81 -16.05
C PRO A 252 -4.04 22.39 -16.58
N LEU A 253 -3.79 22.25 -17.87
CA LEU A 253 -3.34 21.01 -18.46
C LEU A 253 -1.91 20.77 -17.99
N SER A 254 -1.72 19.71 -17.21
CA SER A 254 -0.38 19.18 -17.00
C SER A 254 0.08 18.63 -18.35
N MET A 255 1.14 19.20 -18.92
CA MET A 255 1.84 18.60 -20.06
C MET A 255 2.82 17.51 -19.61
N GLN A 256 2.68 17.03 -18.38
CA GLN A 256 3.56 16.03 -17.79
C GLN A 256 3.36 14.72 -18.55
N ARG A 257 4.33 14.37 -19.39
CA ARG A 257 4.47 13.03 -19.97
C ARG A 257 5.09 12.14 -18.89
N GLY A 258 4.29 11.28 -18.26
CA GLY A 258 4.79 10.31 -17.29
C GLY A 258 3.92 10.19 -16.04
N MET A 259 4.37 9.35 -15.11
CA MET A 259 3.66 9.04 -13.87
C MET A 259 3.90 10.14 -12.83
N LEU A 260 2.91 10.41 -11.97
CA LEU A 260 2.97 11.51 -11.01
C LEU A 260 3.80 11.13 -9.78
N SER A 261 4.53 12.11 -9.23
CA SER A 261 5.18 11.98 -7.93
C SER A 261 4.12 11.80 -6.83
N GLY A 262 4.40 10.98 -5.83
CA GLY A 262 3.46 10.64 -4.76
C GLY A 262 3.41 11.65 -3.61
N ASP A 263 3.97 12.85 -3.78
CA ASP A 263 4.04 13.87 -2.73
C ASP A 263 2.66 14.49 -2.43
N CYS A 264 2.22 14.27 -1.20
CA CYS A 264 0.92 14.64 -0.69
C CYS A 264 1.07 15.65 0.46
N TYR A 265 0.38 16.79 0.36
CA TYR A 265 0.20 17.72 1.46
C TYR A 265 -1.20 17.59 2.06
N TYR A 266 -1.29 17.40 3.38
CA TYR A 266 -2.54 17.08 4.06
C TYR A 266 -3.15 18.33 4.71
N VAL A 267 -4.44 18.59 4.46
CA VAL A 267 -5.19 19.67 5.11
C VAL A 267 -6.50 19.16 5.68
N GLY A 268 -6.89 19.67 6.84
CA GLY A 268 -8.12 19.22 7.48
C GLY A 268 -8.31 19.66 8.91
N ASP A 269 -9.02 18.82 9.66
CA ASP A 269 -9.44 19.06 11.04
C ASP A 269 -8.69 18.18 12.05
N SER A 270 -9.32 17.90 13.21
CA SER A 270 -8.73 17.09 14.29
C SER A 270 -8.38 15.67 13.86
N ILE A 271 -9.10 15.09 12.90
CA ILE A 271 -8.84 13.71 12.43
C ILE A 271 -7.46 13.61 11.78
N LEU A 272 -7.04 14.66 11.07
CA LEU A 272 -5.68 14.76 10.53
C LEU A 272 -4.68 15.23 11.59
N GLN A 273 -5.04 16.22 12.41
CA GLN A 273 -4.14 16.79 13.41
C GLN A 273 -3.61 15.73 14.40
N TYR A 274 -4.47 14.80 14.82
CA TYR A 274 -4.10 13.76 15.79
C TYR A 274 -3.13 12.71 15.23
N GLY A 275 -2.91 12.69 13.91
CA GLY A 275 -1.89 11.86 13.28
C GLY A 275 -0.45 12.36 13.51
N ILE A 276 -0.25 13.62 13.88
CA ILE A 276 1.06 14.07 14.35
C ILE A 276 1.32 13.47 15.73
N ALA A 277 2.56 13.07 16.01
CA ALA A 277 2.91 12.53 17.31
C ALA A 277 3.01 13.65 18.37
N PHE A 278 2.49 13.39 19.57
CA PHE A 278 2.53 14.30 20.71
C PHE A 278 2.91 13.59 22.01
N SER A 279 3.41 14.32 23.01
CA SER A 279 3.74 13.76 24.32
C SER A 279 2.52 13.28 25.12
N GLY A 280 1.30 13.65 24.72
CA GLY A 280 0.03 13.14 25.23
C GLY A 280 -0.91 12.65 24.13
N PRO A 281 -2.05 12.02 24.49
CA PRO A 281 -3.09 11.63 23.54
C PRO A 281 -3.80 12.85 22.95
N ASN A 282 -4.49 12.68 21.81
CA ASN A 282 -5.40 13.69 21.22
C ASN A 282 -4.73 15.04 20.95
N ALA A 283 -3.51 15.02 20.40
CA ALA A 283 -2.70 16.20 20.15
C ALA A 283 -2.45 17.11 21.37
N ASN A 284 -2.37 16.50 22.58
CA ASN A 284 -2.06 17.21 23.81
C ASN A 284 -0.56 17.14 24.16
N GLY A 285 -0.02 18.21 24.74
CA GLY A 285 1.35 18.31 25.21
C GLY A 285 2.33 18.78 24.12
N THR A 286 3.56 18.30 24.18
CA THR A 286 4.62 18.70 23.26
C THR A 286 4.41 18.02 21.91
N SER A 287 4.31 18.82 20.85
CA SER A 287 4.29 18.29 19.48
C SER A 287 5.67 17.75 19.11
N TYR A 288 5.66 16.61 18.44
CA TYR A 288 6.84 15.98 17.86
C TYR A 288 6.86 16.08 16.33
N ALA A 289 6.14 17.07 15.77
CA ALA A 289 6.14 17.29 14.33
C ALA A 289 7.57 17.39 13.76
N PRO A 290 7.86 16.75 12.63
CA PRO A 290 6.91 16.08 11.74
C PRO A 290 6.75 14.57 11.96
N CYS A 291 7.10 14.02 13.13
CA CYS A 291 6.88 12.60 13.41
C CYS A 291 5.39 12.22 13.45
N LEU A 292 5.09 11.01 12.99
CA LEU A 292 3.73 10.47 12.85
C LEU A 292 3.47 9.40 13.92
N SER A 293 2.25 9.39 14.47
CA SER A 293 1.77 8.36 15.42
C SER A 293 0.98 7.26 14.71
N ASP A 294 0.60 6.22 15.44
CA ASP A 294 -0.28 5.16 14.91
C ASP A 294 -1.74 5.62 14.72
N GLN A 295 -2.11 6.82 15.16
CA GLN A 295 -3.37 7.49 14.78
C GLN A 295 -3.24 8.23 13.43
N SER A 296 -2.05 8.28 12.84
CA SER A 296 -1.79 8.89 11.55
C SER A 296 -2.23 7.97 10.42
N TRP A 297 -3.44 8.16 9.92
CA TRP A 297 -3.83 7.50 8.68
C TRP A 297 -2.92 7.88 7.48
N PRO A 298 -2.31 9.10 7.40
CA PRO A 298 -1.24 9.34 6.44
C PRO A 298 -0.01 8.47 6.69
N GLY A 299 0.41 8.30 7.96
CA GLY A 299 1.53 7.42 8.32
C GLY A 299 1.28 5.96 7.92
N TRP A 300 0.07 5.46 8.12
CA TRP A 300 -0.34 4.15 7.61
C TRP A 300 -0.31 4.09 6.08
N ALA A 301 -0.74 5.13 5.38
CA ALA A 301 -0.67 5.18 3.93
C ALA A 301 0.77 5.13 3.39
N LEU A 302 1.71 5.79 4.07
CA LEU A 302 3.15 5.67 3.78
C LEU A 302 3.59 4.20 3.85
N LEU A 303 3.29 3.53 4.96
CA LEU A 303 3.64 2.12 5.17
C LEU A 303 2.99 1.17 4.14
N TYR A 304 1.69 1.34 3.88
CA TYR A 304 0.95 0.47 2.95
C TYR A 304 1.29 0.69 1.48
N SER A 305 1.81 1.86 1.14
CA SER A 305 2.31 2.16 -0.20
C SER A 305 3.80 1.86 -0.38
N ASN A 306 4.46 1.29 0.65
CA ASN A 306 5.92 1.12 0.72
C ASN A 306 6.65 2.44 0.41
N GLY A 307 6.19 3.55 1.00
CA GLY A 307 6.75 4.88 0.84
C GLY A 307 6.51 5.54 -0.53
N ARG A 308 5.74 4.92 -1.44
CA ARG A 308 5.35 5.56 -2.72
C ARG A 308 4.47 6.79 -2.50
N VAL A 309 3.56 6.74 -1.52
CA VAL A 309 2.93 7.96 -1.01
C VAL A 309 3.94 8.67 -0.12
N GLN A 310 4.26 9.91 -0.46
CA GLN A 310 5.21 10.73 0.28
C GLN A 310 4.49 11.80 1.09
N TYR A 311 4.94 12.01 2.32
CA TYR A 311 4.38 13.04 3.20
C TYR A 311 5.12 14.36 3.01
N ALA A 312 4.54 15.27 2.22
CA ALA A 312 5.14 16.58 1.95
C ALA A 312 4.89 17.60 3.09
N GLY A 313 3.99 17.28 4.02
CA GLY A 313 3.63 18.12 5.14
C GLY A 313 2.13 18.13 5.42
N GLN A 314 1.75 18.82 6.48
CA GLN A 314 0.36 18.93 6.88
C GLN A 314 0.08 20.28 7.54
N ASN A 315 -1.13 20.79 7.29
CA ASN A 315 -1.71 21.87 8.06
C ASN A 315 -3.16 21.53 8.38
N ALA A 316 -3.40 21.04 9.59
CA ALA A 316 -4.72 20.63 10.07
C ALA A 316 -4.93 21.10 11.50
N VAL A 317 -6.15 21.59 11.79
CA VAL A 317 -6.46 22.21 13.09
C VAL A 317 -7.78 21.68 13.63
N ALA A 318 -7.76 21.17 14.87
CA ALA A 318 -8.96 20.70 15.54
C ALA A 318 -10.09 21.74 15.52
N GLY A 319 -11.31 21.24 15.28
CA GLY A 319 -12.51 22.06 15.25
C GLY A 319 -12.76 22.84 13.95
N TYR A 320 -11.82 22.82 12.99
CA TYR A 320 -12.02 23.57 11.74
C TYR A 320 -13.13 22.99 10.86
N THR A 321 -13.99 23.88 10.38
CA THR A 321 -14.98 23.62 9.33
C THR A 321 -14.32 23.64 7.95
N ALA A 322 -15.03 23.21 6.90
CA ALA A 322 -14.52 23.27 5.52
C ALA A 322 -14.12 24.71 5.12
N ASP A 323 -14.89 25.71 5.51
CA ASP A 323 -14.55 27.12 5.24
C ASP A 323 -13.26 27.56 5.96
N GLN A 324 -13.09 27.17 7.24
CA GLN A 324 -11.88 27.49 7.99
C GLN A 324 -10.65 26.76 7.43
N VAL A 325 -10.77 25.50 7.02
CA VAL A 325 -9.72 24.77 6.29
C VAL A 325 -9.35 25.52 5.02
N GLY A 326 -10.35 25.98 4.25
CA GLY A 326 -10.14 26.79 3.06
C GLY A 326 -9.34 28.06 3.36
N ARG A 327 -9.71 28.82 4.40
CA ARG A 327 -9.05 30.09 4.73
C ARG A 327 -7.66 29.92 5.32
N ASN A 328 -7.47 28.94 6.20
CA ASN A 328 -6.31 28.88 7.09
C ASN A 328 -5.31 27.76 6.74
N CYS A 329 -5.78 26.65 6.17
CA CYS A 329 -4.91 25.49 5.89
C CYS A 329 -4.41 25.49 4.44
N ILE A 330 -5.28 25.80 3.48
CA ILE A 330 -4.93 25.81 2.05
C ILE A 330 -3.75 26.73 1.69
N PRO A 331 -3.57 27.93 2.27
CA PRO A 331 -2.41 28.76 1.96
C PRO A 331 -1.06 28.03 2.15
N ALA A 332 -0.95 27.15 3.15
CA ALA A 332 0.27 26.37 3.39
C ALA A 332 0.49 25.31 2.30
N ALA A 333 -0.56 24.63 1.86
CA ALA A 333 -0.48 23.67 0.74
C ALA A 333 -0.07 24.38 -0.57
N LEU A 334 -0.64 25.56 -0.84
CA LEU A 334 -0.27 26.36 -2.02
C LEU A 334 1.19 26.81 -1.99
N ALA A 335 1.71 27.13 -0.80
CA ALA A 335 3.11 27.50 -0.62
C ALA A 335 4.07 26.31 -0.78
N ALA A 336 3.65 25.12 -0.31
CA ALA A 336 4.43 23.88 -0.42
C ALA A 336 4.48 23.34 -1.86
N LYS A 337 3.48 23.66 -2.70
CA LYS A 337 3.38 23.23 -4.11
C LYS A 337 3.52 21.71 -4.31
N PRO A 338 2.78 20.88 -3.54
CA PRO A 338 2.82 19.43 -3.74
C PRO A 338 2.16 19.04 -5.07
N THR A 339 2.40 17.82 -5.54
CA THR A 339 1.61 17.22 -6.63
C THR A 339 0.15 17.06 -6.20
N PHE A 340 -0.07 16.53 -4.98
CA PHE A 340 -1.39 16.27 -4.43
C PHE A 340 -1.66 17.07 -3.15
N CYS A 341 -2.88 17.61 -3.02
CA CYS A 341 -3.36 18.13 -1.73
C CYS A 341 -4.57 17.33 -1.27
N VAL A 342 -4.41 16.68 -0.11
CA VAL A 342 -5.42 15.83 0.48
C VAL A 342 -6.31 16.64 1.40
N VAL A 343 -7.60 16.70 1.09
CA VAL A 343 -8.59 17.51 1.79
C VAL A 343 -9.53 16.59 2.57
N SER A 344 -9.40 16.60 3.90
CA SER A 344 -10.25 15.83 4.81
C SER A 344 -10.85 16.74 5.88
N CYS A 345 -12.09 17.15 5.69
CA CYS A 345 -12.85 17.99 6.62
C CYS A 345 -14.37 17.80 6.42
N GLY A 346 -15.19 18.57 7.14
CA GLY A 346 -16.66 18.54 7.06
C GLY A 346 -17.34 18.04 8.33
N ARG A 347 -16.62 17.33 9.19
CA ARG A 347 -17.13 16.84 10.48
C ARG A 347 -17.62 17.96 11.39
N ASN A 348 -16.83 19.03 11.48
CA ASN A 348 -17.19 20.18 12.31
C ASN A 348 -18.37 20.97 11.73
N ASP A 349 -18.54 20.98 10.41
CA ASP A 349 -19.71 21.55 9.77
C ASP A 349 -20.99 20.83 10.21
N VAL A 350 -20.97 19.48 10.25
CA VAL A 350 -22.09 18.66 10.74
C VAL A 350 -22.35 18.89 12.23
N LEU A 351 -21.32 18.90 13.06
CA LEU A 351 -21.50 19.09 14.51
C LEU A 351 -22.00 20.48 14.90
N GLN A 352 -21.57 21.51 14.17
CA GLN A 352 -21.99 22.89 14.38
C GLN A 352 -23.35 23.19 13.70
N GLY A 353 -23.92 22.22 12.96
CA GLY A 353 -25.21 22.38 12.29
C GLY A 353 -25.19 23.41 11.16
N LEU A 354 -24.06 23.53 10.45
CA LEU A 354 -23.95 24.45 9.32
C LEU A 354 -24.82 23.98 8.14
N ASP A 355 -25.32 24.94 7.38
CA ASP A 355 -26.04 24.65 6.14
C ASP A 355 -25.08 24.07 5.11
N VAL A 356 -25.28 22.80 4.76
CA VAL A 356 -24.40 22.07 3.84
C VAL A 356 -24.39 22.70 2.44
N ASP A 357 -25.53 23.19 1.94
CA ASP A 357 -25.64 23.72 0.59
C ASP A 357 -25.12 25.16 0.49
N LEU A 358 -25.35 25.96 1.52
CA LEU A 358 -25.02 27.38 1.51
C LEU A 358 -23.63 27.68 2.06
N VAL A 359 -23.05 26.80 2.88
CA VAL A 359 -21.76 27.02 3.54
C VAL A 359 -20.73 25.96 3.15
N THR A 360 -21.01 24.68 3.43
CA THR A 360 -19.99 23.63 3.33
C THR A 360 -19.63 23.30 1.88
N ILE A 361 -20.61 23.11 1.00
CA ILE A 361 -20.38 22.84 -0.42
C ILE A 361 -19.63 24.00 -1.11
N PRO A 362 -20.05 25.27 -0.97
CA PRO A 362 -19.31 26.40 -1.53
C PRO A 362 -17.87 26.51 -1.01
N ALA A 363 -17.62 26.15 0.25
CA ALA A 363 -16.27 26.09 0.79
C ALA A 363 -15.41 25.02 0.09
N PHE A 364 -15.93 23.80 -0.09
CA PHE A 364 -15.25 22.76 -0.86
C PHE A 364 -14.97 23.18 -2.31
N GLU A 365 -15.94 23.80 -2.99
CA GLU A 365 -15.74 24.31 -4.35
C GLU A 365 -14.62 25.34 -4.42
N SER A 366 -14.56 26.24 -3.44
CA SER A 366 -13.51 27.24 -3.33
C SER A 366 -12.13 26.59 -3.10
N ILE A 367 -12.04 25.60 -2.20
CA ILE A 367 -10.82 24.83 -1.93
C ILE A 367 -10.32 24.17 -3.22
N PHE A 368 -11.15 23.34 -3.84
CA PHE A 368 -10.74 22.55 -5.01
C PHE A 368 -10.38 23.46 -6.18
N ARG A 369 -11.14 24.54 -6.41
CA ARG A 369 -10.81 25.54 -7.43
C ARG A 369 -9.44 26.17 -7.21
N ARG A 370 -9.10 26.56 -5.98
CA ARG A 370 -7.80 27.18 -5.65
C ARG A 370 -6.63 26.22 -5.86
N LEU A 371 -6.78 24.96 -5.41
CA LEU A 371 -5.76 23.93 -5.62
C LEU A 371 -5.51 23.69 -7.12
N ARG A 372 -6.58 23.49 -7.89
CA ARG A 372 -6.51 23.33 -9.34
C ARG A 372 -5.86 24.52 -10.04
N GLN A 373 -6.23 25.74 -9.65
CA GLN A 373 -5.65 26.97 -10.20
C GLN A 373 -4.15 27.08 -9.92
N ALA A 374 -3.64 26.41 -8.88
CA ALA A 374 -2.22 26.33 -8.57
C ALA A 374 -1.52 25.12 -9.20
N GLY A 375 -2.23 24.31 -10.02
CA GLY A 375 -1.69 23.08 -10.61
C GLY A 375 -1.59 21.91 -9.64
N ILE A 376 -2.21 21.99 -8.46
CA ILE A 376 -2.22 20.94 -7.44
C ILE A 376 -3.47 20.08 -7.62
N ILE A 377 -3.31 18.76 -7.63
CA ILE A 377 -4.41 17.81 -7.78
C ILE A 377 -5.11 17.62 -6.42
N PRO A 378 -6.40 17.96 -6.28
CA PRO A 378 -7.13 17.69 -5.05
C PRO A 378 -7.38 16.19 -4.88
N VAL A 379 -7.06 15.64 -3.72
CA VAL A 379 -7.51 14.32 -3.26
C VAL A 379 -8.66 14.55 -2.29
N LEU A 380 -9.85 14.09 -2.68
CA LEU A 380 -11.07 14.29 -1.92
C LEU A 380 -11.23 13.13 -0.93
N CYS A 381 -11.30 13.43 0.36
CA CYS A 381 -11.67 12.44 1.37
C CYS A 381 -13.13 12.64 1.75
N THR A 382 -13.94 11.58 1.73
CA THR A 382 -15.24 11.62 2.44
C THR A 382 -14.97 11.84 3.93
N MET A 383 -15.94 12.40 4.65
CA MET A 383 -15.93 12.34 6.11
C MET A 383 -15.81 10.87 6.52
N SER A 384 -14.96 10.55 7.50
CA SER A 384 -15.06 9.24 8.16
C SER A 384 -16.43 9.11 8.84
N ALA A 385 -16.77 7.89 9.25
CA ALA A 385 -17.95 7.66 10.07
C ALA A 385 -17.97 8.61 11.28
N GLN A 386 -19.18 8.91 11.74
CA GLN A 386 -19.39 9.75 12.92
C GLN A 386 -20.46 9.12 13.80
N GLY A 387 -20.17 9.04 15.10
CA GLY A 387 -21.15 8.64 16.11
C GLY A 387 -22.26 9.68 16.19
N ASN A 388 -23.32 9.46 15.43
CA ASN A 388 -24.43 10.38 15.28
C ASN A 388 -25.63 9.97 16.14
N GLY A 389 -25.59 8.85 16.88
CA GLY A 389 -26.44 8.61 18.05
C GLY A 389 -27.95 8.89 17.87
N GLY A 390 -28.52 8.57 16.71
CA GLY A 390 -29.94 8.84 16.39
C GLY A 390 -30.27 10.28 15.99
N PHE A 391 -29.29 11.17 15.85
CA PHE A 391 -29.46 12.54 15.31
C PHE A 391 -29.58 12.51 13.78
N ASP A 392 -30.79 12.25 13.29
CA ASP A 392 -31.08 12.13 11.85
C ASP A 392 -30.63 13.36 11.03
N THR A 393 -30.75 14.56 11.58
CA THR A 393 -30.31 15.79 10.90
C THR A 393 -28.81 15.80 10.63
N ARG A 394 -27.99 15.33 11.58
CA ARG A 394 -26.54 15.20 11.42
C ARG A 394 -26.19 14.10 10.43
N ARG A 395 -26.90 12.98 10.48
CA ARG A 395 -26.73 11.85 9.55
C ARG A 395 -27.05 12.27 8.11
N ILE A 396 -28.13 13.03 7.91
CA ILE A 396 -28.50 13.59 6.61
C ILE A 396 -27.39 14.52 6.09
N ALA A 397 -26.87 15.42 6.95
CA ALA A 397 -25.81 16.35 6.57
C ALA A 397 -24.50 15.62 6.18
N GLU A 398 -24.07 14.64 6.97
CA GLU A 398 -22.92 13.77 6.68
C GLU A 398 -23.07 13.07 5.32
N HIS A 399 -24.21 12.42 5.07
CA HIS A 399 -24.46 11.77 3.79
C HIS A 399 -24.48 12.77 2.63
N ARG A 400 -25.03 13.96 2.85
CA ARG A 400 -25.07 15.01 1.83
C ARG A 400 -23.67 15.47 1.43
N ILE A 401 -22.80 15.75 2.41
CA ILE A 401 -21.40 16.10 2.18
C ILE A 401 -20.68 14.95 1.43
N ASN A 402 -20.80 13.72 1.93
CA ASN A 402 -20.12 12.56 1.33
C ASN A 402 -20.60 12.27 -0.10
N ASN A 403 -21.89 12.41 -0.37
CA ASN A 403 -22.45 12.25 -1.71
C ASN A 403 -22.01 13.36 -2.66
N TYR A 404 -21.94 14.60 -2.18
CA TYR A 404 -21.38 15.71 -2.94
C TYR A 404 -19.92 15.44 -3.34
N LEU A 405 -19.07 15.05 -2.39
CA LEU A 405 -17.66 14.76 -2.66
C LEU A 405 -17.48 13.62 -3.68
N ARG A 406 -18.27 12.54 -3.56
CA ARG A 406 -18.31 11.45 -4.54
C ARG A 406 -18.73 11.94 -5.93
N ALA A 407 -19.77 12.77 -6.02
CA ALA A 407 -20.24 13.30 -7.30
C ALA A 407 -19.22 14.27 -7.92
N TYR A 408 -18.60 15.11 -7.10
CA TYR A 408 -17.58 16.07 -7.52
C TYR A 408 -16.34 15.34 -8.07
N ALA A 409 -15.83 14.36 -7.34
CA ALA A 409 -14.69 13.54 -7.77
C ALA A 409 -14.98 12.85 -9.12
N ARG A 410 -16.16 12.22 -9.27
CA ARG A 410 -16.56 11.60 -10.55
C ARG A 410 -16.69 12.62 -11.69
N ARG A 411 -17.26 13.80 -11.43
CA ARG A 411 -17.49 14.84 -12.44
C ARG A 411 -16.18 15.40 -13.00
N TYR A 412 -15.18 15.57 -12.15
CA TYR A 412 -13.90 16.20 -12.53
C TYR A 412 -12.74 15.22 -12.63
N GLY A 413 -12.98 13.92 -12.41
CA GLY A 413 -11.98 12.87 -12.47
C GLY A 413 -10.89 13.02 -11.41
N TYR A 414 -11.24 13.35 -10.16
CA TYR A 414 -10.27 13.46 -9.07
C TYR A 414 -10.17 12.17 -8.24
N PRO A 415 -9.02 11.89 -7.60
CA PRO A 415 -8.92 10.82 -6.62
C PRO A 415 -9.89 11.06 -5.47
N LEU A 416 -10.68 10.03 -5.16
CA LEU A 416 -11.57 10.01 -4.01
C LEU A 416 -11.17 8.87 -3.07
N VAL A 417 -10.88 9.22 -1.82
CA VAL A 417 -10.62 8.28 -0.75
C VAL A 417 -11.87 8.20 0.12
N ASP A 418 -12.60 7.09 0.02
CA ASP A 418 -13.87 6.94 0.72
C ASP A 418 -13.66 6.46 2.17
N MET A 419 -13.22 7.38 3.03
CA MET A 419 -12.99 7.15 4.46
C MET A 419 -14.25 6.66 5.16
N HIS A 420 -15.43 7.20 4.82
CA HIS A 420 -16.72 6.76 5.36
C HIS A 420 -16.92 5.26 5.13
N ARG A 421 -16.72 4.79 3.89
CA ARG A 421 -16.96 3.38 3.51
C ARG A 421 -16.17 2.40 4.36
N VAL A 422 -14.93 2.74 4.68
CA VAL A 422 -14.03 1.85 5.44
C VAL A 422 -14.19 1.97 6.95
N THR A 423 -14.86 3.03 7.44
CA THR A 423 -15.03 3.29 8.88
C THR A 423 -16.45 3.10 9.40
N VAL A 424 -17.46 3.07 8.53
CA VAL A 424 -18.88 2.98 8.92
C VAL A 424 -19.34 1.54 9.15
N ASP A 425 -20.10 1.32 10.22
CA ASP A 425 -20.88 0.12 10.44
C ASP A 425 -22.17 0.19 9.60
N PRO A 426 -22.38 -0.72 8.64
CA PRO A 426 -23.56 -0.68 7.78
C PRO A 426 -24.88 -0.89 8.53
N ALA A 427 -24.88 -1.48 9.73
CA ALA A 427 -26.09 -1.73 10.51
C ALA A 427 -26.59 -0.47 11.24
N THR A 428 -25.67 0.38 11.70
CA THR A 428 -26.00 1.53 12.54
C THR A 428 -25.77 2.88 11.84
N GLY A 429 -24.89 2.90 10.84
CA GLY A 429 -24.36 4.11 10.23
C GLY A 429 -23.42 4.91 11.14
N ASP A 430 -23.01 4.35 12.28
CA ASP A 430 -21.98 4.92 13.16
C ASP A 430 -20.61 4.27 12.88
N TRP A 431 -19.61 4.53 13.72
CA TRP A 431 -18.30 3.88 13.64
C TRP A 431 -18.40 2.35 13.72
N ARG A 432 -17.61 1.66 12.91
CA ARG A 432 -17.32 0.24 13.11
C ARG A 432 -16.77 0.00 14.51
N SER A 433 -17.21 -1.10 15.12
CA SER A 433 -16.75 -1.49 16.45
C SER A 433 -15.22 -1.53 16.51
N GLY A 434 -14.66 -0.84 17.50
CA GLY A 434 -13.22 -0.77 17.73
C GLY A 434 -12.45 0.16 16.79
N TYR A 435 -13.10 0.97 15.93
CA TYR A 435 -12.39 1.88 15.01
C TYR A 435 -12.28 3.31 15.53
N SER A 436 -13.01 3.66 16.57
CA SER A 436 -12.98 5.00 17.17
C SER A 436 -12.58 4.96 18.63
N GLN A 437 -12.03 6.08 19.11
CA GLN A 437 -11.76 6.31 20.53
C GLN A 437 -12.88 7.13 21.20
N ASP A 438 -13.66 7.85 20.40
CA ASP A 438 -14.83 8.61 20.82
C ASP A 438 -15.86 8.65 19.67
N ALA A 439 -16.85 9.53 19.75
CA ALA A 439 -17.89 9.68 18.73
C ALA A 439 -17.39 10.27 17.39
N SER A 440 -16.12 10.66 17.25
CA SER A 440 -15.64 11.48 16.13
C SER A 440 -14.25 11.16 15.64
N HIS A 441 -13.36 10.66 16.49
CA HIS A 441 -11.97 10.47 16.15
C HIS A 441 -11.66 8.98 15.99
N PRO A 442 -10.97 8.60 14.91
CA PRO A 442 -10.48 7.23 14.77
C PRO A 442 -9.47 6.94 15.88
N ASN A 443 -9.45 5.71 16.35
CA ASN A 443 -8.29 5.19 17.06
C ASN A 443 -7.27 4.65 16.03
N ALA A 444 -6.18 4.04 16.49
CA ALA A 444 -5.15 3.53 15.58
C ALA A 444 -5.66 2.46 14.60
N ALA A 445 -6.62 1.61 15.02
CA ALA A 445 -7.23 0.61 14.12
C ALA A 445 -8.07 1.27 13.02
N GLY A 446 -8.86 2.30 13.36
CA GLY A 446 -9.59 3.10 12.37
C GLY A 446 -8.66 3.85 11.41
N ALA A 447 -7.59 4.46 11.95
CA ALA A 447 -6.59 5.15 11.16
C ALA A 447 -5.84 4.20 10.20
N ARG A 448 -5.56 2.97 10.64
CA ARG A 448 -4.97 1.91 9.82
C ARG A 448 -5.86 1.57 8.62
N ALA A 449 -7.15 1.40 8.83
CA ALA A 449 -8.11 1.13 7.75
C ALA A 449 -8.22 2.31 6.76
N MET A 450 -8.23 3.54 7.27
CA MET A 450 -8.22 4.76 6.45
C MET A 450 -6.94 4.89 5.61
N GLY A 451 -5.77 4.63 6.21
CA GLY A 451 -4.48 4.69 5.52
C GLY A 451 -4.34 3.62 4.43
N ALA A 452 -4.83 2.40 4.69
CA ALA A 452 -4.88 1.34 3.69
C ALA A 452 -5.75 1.73 2.47
N GLU A 453 -6.91 2.34 2.69
CA GLU A 453 -7.75 2.83 1.59
C GLU A 453 -7.10 3.96 0.81
N PHE A 454 -6.43 4.88 1.51
CA PHE A 454 -5.68 5.95 0.88
C PHE A 454 -4.56 5.40 -0.03
N ALA A 455 -3.73 4.50 0.48
CA ALA A 455 -2.66 3.86 -0.28
C ALA A 455 -3.20 3.12 -1.52
N ARG A 456 -4.32 2.39 -1.35
CA ARG A 456 -4.99 1.68 -2.45
C ARG A 456 -5.45 2.65 -3.55
N VAL A 457 -6.12 3.74 -3.21
CA VAL A 457 -6.61 4.72 -4.19
C VAL A 457 -5.45 5.44 -4.87
N MET A 458 -4.46 5.88 -4.11
CA MET A 458 -3.33 6.63 -4.67
C MET A 458 -2.42 5.77 -5.54
N GLY A 459 -2.41 4.44 -5.35
CA GLY A 459 -1.69 3.51 -6.22
C GLY A 459 -2.00 3.65 -7.71
N ASP A 460 -3.22 4.06 -8.06
CA ASP A 460 -3.65 4.31 -9.45
C ASP A 460 -3.17 5.68 -10.00
N TRP A 461 -2.74 6.58 -9.11
CA TRP A 461 -2.41 7.97 -9.41
C TRP A 461 -0.92 8.25 -9.40
N ILE A 462 -0.15 7.50 -8.61
CA ILE A 462 1.27 7.74 -8.38
C ILE A 462 2.15 6.73 -9.12
N SER A 463 3.38 7.13 -9.39
CA SER A 463 4.41 6.25 -9.99
C SER A 463 4.60 4.95 -9.20
N PRO A 464 4.83 3.79 -9.85
CA PRO A 464 5.21 2.52 -9.24
C PRO A 464 6.66 2.51 -8.82
N THR A 465 7.44 3.55 -9.15
CA THR A 465 8.81 3.70 -8.69
C THR A 465 8.87 3.68 -7.18
N GLU A 466 9.66 2.76 -6.66
CA GLU A 466 9.93 2.68 -5.23
C GLU A 466 10.77 3.88 -4.79
N PRO A 467 10.56 4.38 -3.55
CA PRO A 467 11.46 5.35 -2.95
C PRO A 467 12.86 4.74 -2.76
N ILE A 468 13.88 5.60 -2.64
CA ILE A 468 15.25 5.15 -2.37
C ILE A 468 15.33 4.38 -1.05
N HIS A 469 15.87 3.16 -1.11
CA HIS A 469 16.17 2.29 0.02
C HIS A 469 17.65 1.91 0.05
N ALA A 470 18.11 1.33 1.16
CA ALA A 470 19.46 0.80 1.26
C ALA A 470 19.46 -0.63 0.69
N ASP A 471 20.01 -0.84 -0.49
CA ASP A 471 20.16 -2.18 -1.10
C ASP A 471 21.58 -2.74 -0.99
N GLU A 472 22.50 -1.90 -0.57
CA GLU A 472 23.91 -2.22 -0.45
C GLU A 472 24.52 -1.56 0.79
N GLN A 473 25.61 -2.15 1.28
CA GLN A 473 26.39 -1.63 2.40
C GLN A 473 27.78 -1.23 1.90
N LEU A 474 27.88 0.03 1.45
CA LEU A 474 29.14 0.63 1.01
C LEU A 474 29.77 1.49 2.10
N ALA A 475 31.06 1.81 1.93
CA ALA A 475 31.72 2.81 2.77
C ALA A 475 31.02 4.18 2.62
N VAL A 476 30.86 4.89 3.74
CA VAL A 476 30.23 6.22 3.76
C VAL A 476 30.94 7.16 2.80
N GLY A 477 30.17 7.85 1.95
CA GLY A 477 30.68 8.76 0.92
C GLY A 477 30.73 8.15 -0.49
N LEU A 478 30.53 6.84 -0.65
CA LEU A 478 30.43 6.19 -1.97
C LEU A 478 29.01 6.18 -2.55
N SER A 479 27.98 6.36 -1.71
CA SER A 479 26.59 6.46 -2.12
C SER A 479 25.91 7.66 -1.45
N ALA A 480 24.64 7.91 -1.81
CA ALA A 480 23.84 8.95 -1.16
C ALA A 480 23.47 8.61 0.29
N ASN A 481 23.57 7.34 0.71
CA ASN A 481 23.27 6.92 2.08
C ASN A 481 24.44 7.27 3.01
N VAL A 482 24.18 8.09 4.02
CA VAL A 482 25.19 8.48 5.03
C VAL A 482 25.21 7.56 6.26
N VAL A 483 24.35 6.54 6.29
CA VAL A 483 24.27 5.57 7.39
C VAL A 483 25.29 4.45 7.17
N PRO A 484 26.28 4.26 8.07
CA PRO A 484 27.10 3.06 8.06
C PRO A 484 26.27 1.85 8.49
N ASN A 485 26.65 0.65 8.02
CA ASN A 485 26.00 -0.61 8.40
C ASN A 485 24.46 -0.63 8.18
N ALA A 486 24.00 0.01 7.10
CA ALA A 486 22.58 0.19 6.77
C ALA A 486 21.78 -1.12 6.57
N LEU A 487 22.48 -2.22 6.30
CA LEU A 487 21.92 -3.56 6.10
C LEU A 487 22.15 -4.48 7.32
N PHE A 488 22.72 -3.96 8.41
CA PHE A 488 23.05 -4.70 9.64
C PHE A 488 23.86 -5.98 9.39
N LEU A 489 24.80 -5.94 8.42
CA LEU A 489 25.61 -7.10 8.05
C LEU A 489 26.71 -7.42 9.07
N THR A 490 27.11 -6.44 9.87
CA THR A 490 28.08 -6.62 10.94
C THR A 490 27.46 -6.32 12.29
N ALA A 491 27.63 -7.23 13.25
CA ALA A 491 27.04 -7.13 14.57
C ALA A 491 27.82 -7.97 15.58
N SER A 492 27.75 -7.56 16.84
CA SER A 492 28.40 -8.22 17.97
C SER A 492 27.38 -8.47 19.08
N GLY A 493 27.10 -9.74 19.40
CA GLY A 493 26.13 -10.08 20.45
C GLY A 493 24.70 -9.60 20.18
N GLY A 494 24.28 -9.51 18.92
CA GLY A 494 22.96 -9.00 18.52
C GLY A 494 22.90 -7.48 18.35
N GLU A 495 23.94 -6.75 18.72
CA GLU A 495 24.06 -5.30 18.52
C GLU A 495 24.66 -5.00 17.14
N ALA A 496 23.96 -4.21 16.33
CA ALA A 496 24.51 -3.74 15.07
C ALA A 496 25.72 -2.81 15.33
N ASP A 497 26.83 -3.05 14.65
CA ASP A 497 28.05 -2.25 14.85
C ASP A 497 27.82 -0.76 14.52
N GLY A 498 28.44 0.12 15.31
CA GLY A 498 28.38 1.57 15.14
C GLY A 498 27.22 2.28 15.86
N TRP A 499 26.27 1.52 16.42
CA TRP A 499 25.15 2.06 17.19
C TRP A 499 25.47 2.20 18.68
N MET A 500 24.87 3.21 19.31
CA MET A 500 24.94 3.44 20.75
C MET A 500 23.79 2.73 21.46
N ALA A 501 24.11 1.98 22.52
CA ALA A 501 23.14 1.39 23.44
C ALA A 501 22.73 2.42 24.51
N ASP A 502 21.74 3.27 24.19
CA ASP A 502 21.23 4.30 25.11
C ASP A 502 20.51 3.69 26.33
N ILE A 503 19.72 2.65 26.09
CA ILE A 503 19.00 1.87 27.12
C ILE A 503 19.22 0.39 26.82
N ALA A 504 19.87 -0.32 27.74
CA ALA A 504 20.11 -1.76 27.62
C ALA A 504 18.80 -2.54 27.48
N GLY A 505 18.81 -3.64 26.73
CA GLY A 505 17.63 -4.49 26.52
C GLY A 505 17.85 -5.52 25.44
N ASP A 506 16.81 -6.28 25.11
CA ASP A 506 16.90 -7.40 24.18
C ASP A 506 17.05 -6.92 22.73
N VAL A 507 18.05 -7.47 22.04
CA VAL A 507 18.33 -7.19 20.63
C VAL A 507 18.78 -8.47 19.93
N ALA A 508 18.39 -8.61 18.66
CA ALA A 508 18.83 -9.73 17.83
C ALA A 508 18.95 -9.32 16.37
N ILE A 509 19.88 -9.96 15.67
CA ILE A 509 19.98 -9.89 14.21
C ILE A 509 19.29 -11.11 13.62
N GLU A 510 18.33 -10.87 12.75
CA GLU A 510 17.45 -11.88 12.14
C GLU A 510 17.52 -11.75 10.61
N THR A 511 17.04 -12.77 9.90
CA THR A 511 16.86 -12.73 8.44
C THR A 511 15.37 -12.72 8.10
N ASP A 512 14.97 -11.95 7.08
CA ASP A 512 13.60 -11.96 6.56
C ASP A 512 13.67 -11.91 5.02
N PRO A 513 13.00 -12.84 4.30
CA PRO A 513 13.06 -12.89 2.84
C PRO A 513 12.44 -11.66 2.16
N ALA A 514 11.69 -10.81 2.87
CA ALA A 514 11.09 -9.59 2.33
C ALA A 514 12.05 -8.40 2.21
N VAL A 515 13.28 -8.51 2.72
CA VAL A 515 14.26 -7.41 2.75
C VAL A 515 15.65 -7.88 2.31
N VAL A 516 16.48 -6.92 1.89
CA VAL A 516 17.91 -7.16 1.62
C VAL A 516 18.71 -6.99 2.91
N GLY A 517 19.67 -7.90 3.15
CA GLY A 517 20.51 -7.88 4.34
C GLY A 517 19.83 -8.50 5.55
N ASN A 518 20.13 -7.97 6.73
CA ASN A 518 19.56 -8.47 7.98
C ASN A 518 18.49 -7.52 8.54
N VAL A 519 17.68 -8.07 9.43
CA VAL A 519 16.70 -7.37 10.25
C VAL A 519 17.29 -7.18 11.64
N TRP A 520 17.22 -5.98 12.18
CA TRP A 520 17.52 -5.75 13.59
C TRP A 520 16.24 -5.71 14.41
N ARG A 521 16.08 -6.71 15.29
CA ARG A 521 14.99 -6.79 16.25
C ARG A 521 15.40 -6.12 17.56
N LEU A 522 14.54 -5.27 18.10
CA LEU A 522 14.69 -4.60 19.39
C LEU A 522 13.45 -4.87 20.26
N GLY A 523 13.65 -5.25 21.52
CA GLY A 523 12.61 -5.41 22.54
C GLY A 523 12.03 -6.81 22.65
N GLN A 524 10.70 -6.93 22.79
CA GLN A 524 9.88 -8.06 23.32
C GLN A 524 9.60 -8.00 24.83
N ALA A 525 10.56 -7.53 25.63
CA ALA A 525 10.36 -7.29 27.06
C ALA A 525 11.17 -6.07 27.51
N GLY A 526 10.54 -5.20 28.32
CA GLY A 526 11.20 -4.00 28.85
C GLY A 526 11.48 -2.92 27.81
N GLU A 527 12.20 -1.89 28.24
CA GLU A 527 12.56 -0.73 27.43
C GLU A 527 13.93 -0.95 26.78
N THR A 528 14.09 -0.58 25.51
CA THR A 528 15.33 -0.76 24.72
C THR A 528 15.45 0.40 23.75
N GLN A 529 16.58 1.12 23.78
CA GLN A 529 16.82 2.26 22.89
C GLN A 529 18.21 2.22 22.28
N ARG A 530 18.29 2.46 20.98
CA ARG A 530 19.53 2.58 20.20
C ARG A 530 19.55 3.88 19.43
N SER A 531 20.73 4.50 19.32
CA SER A 531 20.91 5.69 18.50
C SER A 531 22.16 5.62 17.64
N LEU A 532 22.09 6.28 16.48
CA LEU A 532 23.21 6.43 15.55
C LEU A 532 23.26 7.87 15.06
N THR A 533 24.38 8.55 15.30
CA THR A 533 24.59 9.91 14.80
C THR A 533 25.44 9.88 13.54
N VAL A 534 24.93 10.48 12.48
CA VAL A 534 25.58 10.55 11.16
C VAL A 534 25.86 12.00 10.78
N ALA A 535 26.88 12.19 9.94
CA ALA A 535 27.20 13.49 9.38
C ALA A 535 26.19 13.88 8.29
N VAL A 536 25.75 15.13 8.30
CA VAL A 536 24.85 15.72 7.28
C VAL A 536 25.28 17.15 6.98
N THR A 537 24.83 17.69 5.85
CA THR A 537 25.11 19.06 5.44
C THR A 537 23.93 19.97 5.77
N SER A 538 24.20 21.07 6.48
CA SER A 538 23.16 22.07 6.76
C SER A 538 22.67 22.71 5.46
N GLY A 539 21.35 22.88 5.35
CA GLY A 539 20.65 23.37 4.15
C GLY A 539 20.34 22.30 3.12
N ALA A 540 20.95 21.12 3.19
CA ALA A 540 20.68 20.02 2.26
C ALA A 540 19.41 19.25 2.65
N SER A 541 18.78 18.66 1.63
CA SER A 541 17.59 17.82 1.77
C SER A 541 18.00 16.35 1.80
N TYR A 542 17.37 15.61 2.70
CA TYR A 542 17.63 14.20 2.94
C TYR A 542 16.32 13.42 3.02
N THR A 543 16.39 12.11 2.81
CA THR A 543 15.28 11.17 3.02
C THR A 543 15.64 10.22 4.15
N LEU A 544 14.82 10.13 5.19
CA LEU A 544 14.83 9.03 6.15
C LEU A 544 14.04 7.87 5.56
N GLY A 545 14.67 6.70 5.45
CA GLY A 545 14.05 5.52 4.87
C GLY A 545 14.36 4.26 5.68
N PHE A 546 13.37 3.40 5.89
CA PHE A 546 13.55 2.09 6.55
C PHE A 546 12.34 1.17 6.34
N TYR A 547 12.57 -0.14 6.32
CA TYR A 547 11.52 -1.12 6.57
C TYR A 547 11.29 -1.25 8.06
N ALA A 548 10.02 -1.39 8.46
CA ALA A 548 9.66 -1.72 9.83
C ALA A 548 8.52 -2.74 9.88
N SER A 549 8.56 -3.59 10.91
CA SER A 549 7.41 -4.35 11.40
C SER A 549 7.33 -4.26 12.93
N VAL A 550 6.13 -4.44 13.48
CA VAL A 550 5.87 -4.40 14.93
C VAL A 550 4.98 -5.57 15.27
N GLY A 551 5.50 -6.55 16.02
CA GLY A 551 4.81 -7.82 16.25
C GLY A 551 3.67 -7.78 17.28
N ASN A 552 3.81 -6.97 18.33
CA ASN A 552 2.84 -6.88 19.44
C ASN A 552 2.43 -5.42 19.74
N PRO A 553 1.25 -5.19 20.33
CA PRO A 553 0.73 -3.84 20.57
C PRO A 553 1.41 -3.17 21.77
N ALA A 554 2.62 -2.67 21.55
CA ALA A 554 3.42 -1.94 22.52
C ALA A 554 4.21 -0.83 21.83
N LEU A 555 4.83 0.06 22.60
CA LEU A 555 5.43 1.29 22.07
C LEU A 555 6.68 0.99 21.24
N ALA A 556 6.62 1.30 19.95
CA ALA A 556 7.71 1.25 18.99
C ALA A 556 7.93 2.64 18.34
N GLN A 557 9.18 3.00 18.09
CA GLN A 557 9.55 4.30 17.52
C GLN A 557 10.81 4.15 16.66
N VAL A 558 10.78 4.79 15.49
CA VAL A 558 11.91 4.91 14.56
C VAL A 558 11.86 6.32 13.99
N TYR A 559 12.75 7.19 14.44
CA TYR A 559 12.73 8.61 14.04
C TYR A 559 14.11 9.23 13.97
N ALA A 560 14.20 10.38 13.28
CA ALA A 560 15.42 11.16 13.18
C ALA A 560 15.31 12.49 13.94
N LEU A 561 16.43 12.91 14.52
CA LEU A 561 16.63 14.15 15.25
C LEU A 561 17.71 15.00 14.58
N ARG A 562 17.58 16.31 14.67
CA ARG A 562 18.60 17.26 14.23
C ARG A 562 19.66 17.41 15.32
N GLY A 563 20.91 17.09 15.04
CA GLY A 563 21.99 17.17 16.03
C GLY A 563 22.34 15.80 16.60
N GLY A 564 22.40 15.71 17.93
CA GLY A 564 22.70 14.49 18.70
C GLY A 564 21.46 13.83 19.31
N PRO A 565 21.64 12.71 20.05
CA PRO A 565 20.53 11.91 20.62
C PRO A 565 19.68 12.63 21.67
N THR A 566 20.18 13.71 22.26
CA THR A 566 19.45 14.53 23.25
C THR A 566 18.67 15.69 22.62
N SER A 567 18.70 15.83 21.30
CA SER A 567 17.99 16.89 20.60
C SER A 567 16.48 16.74 20.73
N THR A 568 15.80 17.88 20.80
CA THR A 568 14.33 17.97 20.84
C THR A 568 13.75 18.39 19.50
N ILE A 569 14.57 18.45 18.45
CA ILE A 569 14.17 18.92 17.12
C ILE A 569 14.10 17.74 16.18
N HIS A 570 12.87 17.38 15.80
CA HIS A 570 12.58 16.18 15.06
C HIS A 570 12.64 16.45 13.57
N LEU A 571 13.19 15.50 12.83
CA LEU A 571 13.32 15.56 11.38
C LEU A 571 12.27 14.71 10.67
N GLY A 572 11.67 13.72 11.34
CA GLY A 572 10.63 12.85 10.81
C GLY A 572 10.73 11.42 11.35
N GLY A 573 9.73 10.59 11.06
CA GLY A 573 9.69 9.18 11.47
C GLY A 573 8.41 8.75 12.18
N LEU A 574 8.40 7.50 12.63
CA LEU A 574 7.34 6.90 13.44
C LEU A 574 7.64 7.14 14.92
N ARG A 575 6.72 7.76 15.64
CA ARG A 575 6.86 8.07 17.07
C ARG A 575 5.54 7.86 17.77
N ARG A 576 5.59 7.21 18.94
CA ARG A 576 4.38 6.75 19.66
C ARG A 576 3.54 5.78 18.85
N TRP A 577 4.20 4.84 18.19
CA TRP A 577 3.51 3.78 17.48
C TRP A 577 3.23 2.63 18.44
N SER A 578 1.97 2.25 18.65
CA SER A 578 1.60 1.18 19.59
C SER A 578 0.76 0.07 18.97
N THR A 579 0.59 0.14 17.65
CA THR A 579 -0.24 -0.76 16.87
C THR A 579 0.62 -1.64 15.98
N PRO A 580 0.35 -2.96 15.89
CA PRO A 580 1.13 -3.86 15.05
C PRO A 580 1.22 -3.40 13.58
N ILE A 581 2.41 -3.52 13.00
CA ILE A 581 2.67 -3.34 11.57
C ILE A 581 2.91 -4.73 11.00
N ASP A 582 1.97 -5.19 10.17
CA ASP A 582 2.01 -6.54 9.62
C ASP A 582 2.98 -6.61 8.43
N GLY A 583 3.99 -7.48 8.58
CA GLY A 583 5.08 -7.67 7.63
C GLY A 583 6.01 -6.46 7.54
N MET A 584 7.11 -6.60 6.81
CA MET A 584 8.02 -5.49 6.55
C MET A 584 7.35 -4.46 5.63
N ARG A 585 7.17 -3.24 6.15
CA ARG A 585 6.60 -2.11 5.41
C ARG A 585 7.60 -0.97 5.34
N TYR A 586 7.72 -0.37 4.15
CA TYR A 586 8.68 0.70 3.95
C TYR A 586 8.11 2.06 4.36
N PHE A 587 8.85 2.79 5.19
CA PHE A 587 8.60 4.18 5.52
C PHE A 587 9.62 5.07 4.82
N SER A 588 9.16 6.17 4.22
CA SER A 588 10.02 7.18 3.61
C SER A 588 9.53 8.58 3.98
N TYR A 589 10.45 9.43 4.44
CA TYR A 589 10.13 10.82 4.80
C TYR A 589 11.27 11.76 4.42
N GLU A 590 10.94 12.82 3.70
CA GLU A 590 11.90 13.83 3.28
C GLU A 590 11.97 14.99 4.28
N PHE A 591 13.18 15.42 4.60
CA PHE A 591 13.43 16.55 5.48
C PHE A 591 14.58 17.41 4.98
N THR A 592 14.66 18.64 5.48
CA THR A 592 15.81 19.52 5.25
C THR A 592 16.49 19.80 6.58
N VAL A 593 17.80 19.60 6.63
CA VAL A 593 18.59 19.90 7.83
C VAL A 593 18.77 21.41 7.89
N THR A 594 18.22 22.06 8.89
CA THR A 594 18.27 23.54 9.03
C THR A 594 19.10 23.98 10.24
N GLY A 595 19.29 25.29 10.45
CA GLY A 595 19.83 25.81 11.70
C GLY A 595 21.32 25.56 11.96
N GLY A 596 22.13 25.37 10.90
CA GLY A 596 23.59 25.19 11.01
C GLY A 596 24.04 23.81 11.51
N SER A 597 23.12 22.87 11.77
CA SER A 597 23.48 21.53 12.24
C SER A 597 24.20 20.72 11.15
N THR A 598 25.28 20.04 11.54
CA THR A 598 26.08 19.16 10.67
C THR A 598 25.93 17.67 11.02
N SER A 599 24.97 17.34 11.89
CA SER A 599 24.68 15.96 12.27
C SER A 599 23.17 15.72 12.36
N ALA A 600 22.78 14.47 12.15
CA ALA A 600 21.46 13.95 12.41
C ALA A 600 21.58 12.64 13.19
N THR A 601 20.65 12.38 14.11
CA THR A 601 20.63 11.16 14.91
C THR A 601 19.39 10.35 14.61
N ILE A 602 19.57 9.09 14.26
CA ILE A 602 18.49 8.12 14.16
C ILE A 602 18.30 7.48 15.53
N VAL A 603 17.05 7.34 15.96
CA VAL A 603 16.68 6.72 17.24
C VAL A 603 15.71 5.57 16.95
N LEU A 604 16.09 4.38 17.42
CA LEU A 604 15.23 3.20 17.50
C LEU A 604 14.85 3.02 18.98
N HIS A 605 13.57 2.99 19.28
CA HIS A 605 13.11 2.82 20.66
C HIS A 605 11.93 1.85 20.70
N SER A 606 12.08 0.79 21.47
CA SER A 606 11.02 -0.13 21.86
C SER A 606 10.78 -0.07 23.37
N ASN A 607 9.53 -0.05 23.80
CA ASN A 607 9.13 -0.31 25.18
C ASN A 607 8.09 -1.43 25.17
N ALA A 608 8.58 -2.64 25.42
CA ALA A 608 7.90 -3.92 25.32
C ALA A 608 7.38 -4.28 23.92
N ALA A 609 7.75 -3.52 22.87
CA ALA A 609 7.40 -3.85 21.50
C ALA A 609 8.42 -4.80 20.86
N ASP A 610 7.94 -5.61 19.93
CA ASP A 610 8.73 -6.45 19.05
C ASP A 610 8.99 -5.67 17.77
N LEU A 611 9.85 -4.64 17.88
CA LEU A 611 10.20 -3.73 16.79
C LEU A 611 11.28 -4.38 15.94
N ARG A 612 11.02 -4.53 14.65
CA ARG A 612 12.01 -4.99 13.66
C ARG A 612 12.25 -3.89 12.63
N VAL A 613 13.51 -3.64 12.30
CA VAL A 613 13.92 -2.62 11.35
C VAL A 613 14.92 -3.20 10.35
N ALA A 614 14.83 -2.82 9.08
CA ALA A 614 15.76 -3.25 8.02
C ALA A 614 15.98 -2.15 6.97
N GLN A 615 17.06 -2.28 6.17
CA GLN A 615 17.44 -1.37 5.08
C GLN A 615 17.32 0.11 5.45
N LEU A 616 17.92 0.49 6.57
CA LEU A 616 17.77 1.81 7.17
C LEU A 616 18.79 2.80 6.61
N GLY A 617 18.32 4.00 6.24
CA GLY A 617 19.19 5.01 5.63
C GLY A 617 18.75 6.46 5.86
N ILE A 618 19.73 7.34 5.71
CA ILE A 618 19.55 8.77 5.51
C ILE A 618 20.21 9.10 4.17
N PHE A 619 19.39 9.41 3.17
CA PHE A 619 19.84 9.56 1.79
C PHE A 619 19.89 11.03 1.41
N GLN A 620 21.05 11.55 1.00
CA GLN A 620 21.16 12.91 0.48
C GLN A 620 20.48 13.02 -0.89
N ARG A 621 19.53 13.96 -1.04
CA ARG A 621 18.87 14.19 -2.32
C ARG A 621 19.77 14.99 -3.27
N VAL A 622 19.87 14.54 -4.51
CA VAL A 622 20.66 15.18 -5.58
C VAL A 622 19.79 16.11 -6.46
N ILE A 623 18.48 15.89 -6.50
CA ILE A 623 17.51 16.67 -7.30
C ILE A 623 16.25 16.93 -6.45
N ARG A 624 15.66 18.13 -6.54
CA ARG A 624 14.37 18.47 -5.91
C ARG A 624 13.20 18.11 -6.81
#